data_AF-A0A9N9GZG8-F1
#
_entry.id   AF-A0A9N9GZG8-F1
#
_cell.length_a   1.000
_cell.length_b   1.000
_cell.length_c   1.000
_cell.angle_alpha   90.00
_cell.angle_beta   90.00
_cell.angle_gamma   90.00
#
_symmetry.space_group_name_H-M   'P 1'
#
loop_
_entity.id
_entity.type
_entity.pdbx_description
1 polymer ?
#
loop_
_entity_poly.entity_id
_entity_poly.type
_entity_poly.pdbx_seq_one_letter_code
_entity_poly.pdbx_strand_id
1 'polypeptide(L)'
;RPCISAFFGVGEKINYYLRTFSTLFKSYNPKLYEHFKTLQLYPSLFLSRWFTSMFTCFLPLDIASRIWDCYFLHGEVFLFRAAFGILFALEPQLYGSLDETLKVLTSEPLKGVGIEKTFEYIEKVELKEETYQNLIVKEISGS
;
A
#
# COMPACT_ATOMS: atom_id res chain seq x y z
N ARG A 1 -6.57 -15.77 -5.55
CA ARG A 1 -6.07 -14.47 -5.07
C ARG A 1 -4.96 -14.00 -6.01
N PRO A 2 -5.33 -13.38 -7.15
CA PRO A 2 -4.42 -13.05 -8.23
C PRO A 2 -3.41 -11.94 -7.89
N CYS A 3 -3.70 -11.04 -6.95
CA CYS A 3 -2.78 -9.97 -6.53
C CYS A 3 -1.52 -10.54 -5.90
N ILE A 4 -1.65 -11.29 -4.80
CA ILE A 4 -0.48 -11.88 -4.13
C ILE A 4 0.30 -12.76 -5.10
N SER A 5 -0.38 -13.59 -5.90
CA SER A 5 0.27 -14.42 -6.90
C SER A 5 1.06 -13.60 -7.93
N ALA A 6 0.62 -12.39 -8.27
CA ALA A 6 1.36 -11.49 -9.16
C ALA A 6 2.60 -10.88 -8.49
N PHE A 7 2.55 -10.62 -7.19
CA PHE A 7 3.70 -10.09 -6.43
C PHE A 7 4.80 -11.15 -6.17
N PHE A 8 4.44 -12.43 -6.10
CA PHE A 8 5.39 -13.54 -5.96
C PHE A 8 5.79 -14.19 -7.29
N GLY A 9 5.06 -13.89 -8.37
CA GLY A 9 5.29 -14.46 -9.70
C GLY A 9 6.30 -13.65 -10.52
N VAL A 10 6.90 -14.30 -11.52
CA VAL A 10 7.66 -13.62 -12.57
C VAL A 10 6.68 -13.22 -13.67
N GLY A 11 6.50 -11.92 -13.90
CA GLY A 11 5.70 -11.43 -15.03
C GLY A 11 5.17 -10.02 -14.87
N GLU A 12 4.56 -9.49 -15.93
CA GLU A 12 4.09 -8.10 -15.99
C GLU A 12 2.82 -7.85 -15.17
N LYS A 13 2.19 -8.91 -14.63
CA LYS A 13 0.95 -8.80 -13.86
C LYS A 13 1.06 -7.88 -12.65
N ILE A 14 2.24 -7.81 -12.03
CA ILE A 14 2.51 -6.90 -10.92
C ILE A 14 2.31 -5.43 -11.32
N ASN A 15 2.58 -5.09 -12.59
CA ASN A 15 2.49 -3.72 -13.07
C ASN A 15 1.04 -3.20 -13.05
N TYR A 16 0.04 -4.04 -13.27
CA TYR A 16 -1.37 -3.64 -13.17
C TYR A 16 -1.73 -3.17 -11.76
N TYR A 17 -1.24 -3.89 -10.73
CA TYR A 17 -1.46 -3.52 -9.33
C TYR A 17 -0.69 -2.26 -8.93
N LEU A 18 0.55 -2.09 -9.42
CA LEU A 18 1.36 -0.90 -9.18
C LEU A 18 0.74 0.36 -9.82
N ARG A 19 0.21 0.24 -11.04
CA ARG A 19 -0.52 1.33 -11.73
C ARG A 19 -1.83 1.65 -11.01
N THR A 20 -2.61 0.63 -10.65
CA THR A 20 -3.83 0.80 -9.84
C THR A 20 -3.54 1.54 -8.55
N PHE A 21 -2.47 1.15 -7.84
CA PHE A 21 -2.05 1.82 -6.61
C PHE A 21 -1.67 3.28 -6.88
N SER A 22 -0.92 3.56 -7.95
CA SER A 22 -0.54 4.94 -8.32
C SER A 22 -1.76 5.82 -8.62
N THR A 23 -2.74 5.28 -9.37
CA THR A 23 -4.00 5.96 -9.68
C THR A 23 -4.80 6.29 -8.42
N LEU A 24 -4.92 5.33 -7.51
CA LEU A 24 -5.59 5.54 -6.21
C LEU A 24 -4.81 6.52 -5.32
N PHE A 25 -3.48 6.43 -5.32
CA PHE A 25 -2.63 7.30 -4.50
C PHE A 25 -2.80 8.77 -4.91
N LYS A 26 -2.77 9.05 -6.22
CA LYS A 26 -3.05 10.38 -6.76
C LYS A 26 -4.43 10.89 -6.36
N SER A 27 -5.44 10.00 -6.29
CA SER A 27 -6.80 10.36 -5.89
C SER A 27 -6.92 10.66 -4.39
N TYR A 28 -6.30 9.86 -3.53
CA TYR A 28 -6.46 10.01 -2.09
C TYR A 28 -5.56 11.08 -1.48
N ASN A 29 -4.33 11.21 -1.96
CA ASN A 29 -3.40 12.23 -1.47
C ASN A 29 -2.57 12.81 -2.63
N PRO A 30 -3.15 13.73 -3.41
CA PRO A 30 -2.46 14.31 -4.56
C PRO A 30 -1.20 15.08 -4.17
N LYS A 31 -1.16 15.68 -2.98
CA LYS A 31 0.01 16.44 -2.51
C LYS A 31 1.21 15.52 -2.28
N LEU A 32 1.01 14.45 -1.51
CA LEU A 32 2.07 13.48 -1.24
C LEU A 32 2.46 12.72 -2.51
N TYR A 33 1.50 12.41 -3.39
CA TYR A 33 1.75 11.78 -4.68
C TYR A 33 2.69 12.63 -5.56
N GLU A 34 2.41 13.93 -5.70
CA GLU A 34 3.28 14.80 -6.51
C GLU A 34 4.66 14.96 -5.86
N HIS A 35 4.76 14.99 -4.52
CA HIS A 35 6.06 14.95 -3.83
C HIS A 35 6.84 13.67 -4.13
N PHE A 36 6.20 12.50 -4.09
CA PHE A 36 6.86 11.24 -4.46
C PHE A 36 7.35 11.25 -5.90
N LYS A 37 6.58 11.89 -6.80
CA LYS A 37 6.94 12.04 -8.20
C LYS A 37 8.16 12.96 -8.40
N THR A 38 8.29 14.07 -7.66
CA THR A 38 9.50 14.92 -7.74
C THR A 38 10.75 14.18 -7.28
N LEU A 39 10.59 13.27 -6.30
CA LEU A 39 11.66 12.40 -5.81
C LEU A 39 11.94 11.18 -6.70
N GLN A 40 11.15 10.96 -7.77
CA GLN A 40 11.16 9.73 -8.57
C GLN A 40 10.97 8.45 -7.72
N LEU A 41 10.18 8.55 -6.65
CA LEU A 41 9.86 7.45 -5.75
C LEU A 41 8.61 6.73 -6.26
N TYR A 42 8.81 5.56 -6.86
CA TYR A 42 7.73 4.75 -7.41
C TYR A 42 7.20 3.71 -6.41
N PRO A 43 5.90 3.35 -6.45
CA PRO A 43 5.34 2.32 -5.58
C PRO A 43 6.07 0.98 -5.61
N SER A 44 6.70 0.62 -6.72
CA SER A 44 7.49 -0.61 -6.85
C SER A 44 8.62 -0.73 -5.83
N LEU A 45 9.16 0.40 -5.34
CA LEU A 45 10.28 0.46 -4.40
C LEU A 45 9.90 0.03 -2.97
N PHE A 46 8.65 0.19 -2.56
CA PHE A 46 8.19 -0.15 -1.20
C PHE A 46 7.03 -1.15 -1.19
N LEU A 47 6.05 -1.00 -2.08
CA LEU A 47 4.81 -1.79 -2.07
C LEU A 47 5.09 -3.27 -2.33
N SER A 48 6.05 -3.58 -3.20
CA SER A 48 6.46 -4.96 -3.49
C SER A 48 6.91 -5.69 -2.22
N ARG A 49 7.74 -5.03 -1.41
CA ARG A 49 8.20 -5.59 -0.13
C ARG A 49 7.06 -5.71 0.88
N TRP A 50 6.17 -4.72 0.95
CA TRP A 50 5.01 -4.79 1.85
C TRP A 50 4.09 -5.96 1.52
N PHE A 51 3.78 -6.18 0.24
CA PHE A 51 2.83 -7.22 -0.15
C PHE A 51 3.46 -8.62 -0.14
N THR A 52 4.71 -8.77 -0.58
CA THR A 52 5.42 -10.07 -0.54
C THR A 52 5.74 -10.53 0.89
N SER A 53 5.97 -9.61 1.82
CA SER A 53 6.12 -9.97 3.25
C SER A 53 4.79 -10.03 3.99
N MET A 54 3.67 -9.73 3.32
CA MET A 54 2.37 -9.56 3.99
C MET A 54 2.47 -8.60 5.20
N PHE A 55 3.18 -7.49 5.02
CA PHE A 55 3.50 -6.45 5.99
C PHE A 55 4.40 -6.86 7.17
N THR A 56 4.84 -8.11 7.29
CA THR A 56 5.63 -8.58 8.45
C THR A 56 7.05 -8.02 8.53
N CYS A 57 7.63 -7.60 7.41
CA CYS A 57 8.95 -6.96 7.44
C CYS A 57 8.90 -5.48 7.82
N PHE A 58 7.70 -4.92 7.99
CA PHE A 58 7.46 -3.50 8.17
C PHE A 58 6.66 -3.20 9.44
N LEU A 59 5.78 -4.12 9.84
CA LEU A 59 4.90 -3.99 10.99
C LEU A 59 5.21 -5.06 12.04
N PRO A 60 5.00 -4.74 13.33
CA PRO A 60 4.82 -5.73 14.38
C PRO A 60 3.83 -6.85 13.99
N LEU A 61 4.12 -8.09 14.42
CA LEU A 61 3.36 -9.28 14.01
C LEU A 61 1.89 -9.22 14.45
N ASP A 62 1.59 -8.63 15.59
CA ASP A 62 0.23 -8.40 16.08
C ASP A 62 -0.59 -7.54 15.09
N ILE A 63 -0.04 -6.41 14.63
CA ILE A 63 -0.68 -5.58 13.60
C ILE A 63 -0.80 -6.34 12.27
N ALA A 64 0.29 -7.00 11.83
CA ALA A 64 0.30 -7.75 10.58
C ALA A 64 -0.77 -8.87 10.58
N SER A 65 -0.88 -9.63 11.67
CA SER A 65 -1.86 -10.70 11.84
C SER A 65 -3.30 -10.19 11.73
N ARG A 66 -3.58 -9.01 12.29
CA ARG A 66 -4.91 -8.39 12.18
C ARG A 66 -5.23 -7.96 10.75
N ILE A 67 -4.24 -7.45 10.02
CA ILE A 67 -4.38 -7.15 8.59
C ILE A 67 -4.68 -8.45 7.82
N TRP A 68 -4.07 -9.57 8.21
CA TRP A 68 -4.34 -10.86 7.58
C TRP A 68 -5.77 -11.33 7.81
N ASP A 69 -6.30 -11.22 9.03
CA ASP A 69 -7.70 -11.56 9.32
C ASP A 69 -8.66 -10.83 8.38
N CYS A 70 -8.48 -9.51 8.26
CA CYS A 70 -9.28 -8.66 7.39
C CYS A 70 -9.04 -8.95 5.91
N TYR A 71 -7.80 -9.25 5.51
CA TYR A 71 -7.49 -9.71 4.17
C TYR A 71 -8.20 -11.02 3.84
N PHE A 72 -8.23 -11.98 4.77
CA PHE A 72 -8.91 -13.25 4.55
C PHE A 72 -10.42 -13.06 4.41
N LEU A 73 -11.00 -12.14 5.19
CA LEU A 73 -12.43 -11.82 5.17
C LEU A 73 -12.88 -10.96 3.97
N HIS A 74 -12.12 -9.93 3.63
CA HIS A 74 -12.52 -8.91 2.64
C HIS A 74 -11.79 -9.00 1.31
N GLY A 75 -10.76 -9.85 1.19
CA GLY A 75 -10.02 -10.02 -0.05
C GLY A 75 -8.93 -8.97 -0.29
N GLU A 76 -8.50 -8.87 -1.54
CA GLU A 76 -7.27 -8.15 -1.94
C GLU A 76 -7.38 -6.63 -1.81
N VAL A 77 -8.60 -6.08 -1.91
CA VAL A 77 -8.85 -4.67 -1.66
C VAL A 77 -8.35 -4.23 -0.28
N PHE A 78 -8.38 -5.13 0.71
CA PHE A 78 -7.96 -4.80 2.05
C PHE A 78 -6.45 -4.57 2.15
N LEU A 79 -5.63 -5.24 1.32
CA LEU A 79 -4.19 -4.95 1.28
C LEU A 79 -3.91 -3.53 0.79
N PHE A 80 -4.71 -3.04 -0.16
CA PHE A 80 -4.63 -1.66 -0.63
C PHE A 80 -5.09 -0.67 0.43
N ARG A 81 -6.22 -0.94 1.10
CA ARG A 81 -6.68 -0.13 2.24
C ARG A 81 -5.63 -0.05 3.33
N ALA A 82 -5.05 -1.19 3.70
CA ALA A 82 -4.00 -1.27 4.71
C ALA A 82 -2.77 -0.44 4.30
N ALA A 83 -2.27 -0.62 3.07
CA ALA A 83 -1.13 0.14 2.56
C ALA A 83 -1.38 1.65 2.54
N PHE A 84 -2.58 2.11 2.12
CA PHE A 84 -2.93 3.54 2.16
C PHE A 84 -3.07 4.06 3.58
N GLY A 85 -3.74 3.31 4.47
CA GLY A 85 -3.89 3.72 5.87
C GLY A 85 -2.54 3.90 6.54
N ILE A 86 -1.62 2.95 6.32
CA ILE A 86 -0.24 3.03 6.78
C ILE A 86 0.47 4.25 6.17
N LEU A 87 0.34 4.47 4.85
CA LEU A 87 0.95 5.62 4.18
C LEU A 87 0.47 6.95 4.76
N PHE A 88 -0.83 7.08 5.07
CA PHE A 88 -1.41 8.28 5.68
C PHE A 88 -1.02 8.45 7.14
N ALA A 89 -0.85 7.36 7.89
CA ALA A 89 -0.31 7.41 9.25
C ALA A 89 1.12 7.97 9.27
N LEU A 90 1.89 7.67 8.23
CA LEU A 90 3.30 8.07 8.09
C LEU A 90 3.49 9.40 7.36
N GLU A 91 2.46 9.91 6.67
CA GLU A 91 2.51 11.10 5.81
C GLU A 91 3.34 12.27 6.37
N PRO A 92 3.20 12.67 7.65
CA PRO A 92 3.97 13.81 8.18
C PRO A 92 5.50 13.65 8.07
N GLN A 93 5.98 12.41 7.99
CA GLN A 93 7.41 12.06 7.90
C GLN A 93 7.89 11.85 6.45
N LEU A 94 6.98 11.95 5.46
CA LEU A 94 7.24 11.57 4.07
C LEU A 94 7.49 12.77 3.13
N TYR A 95 7.52 14.00 3.66
CA TYR A 95 7.82 15.23 2.89
C TYR A 95 9.32 15.61 2.86
N GLY A 96 10.20 14.66 3.18
CA GLY A 96 11.66 14.84 3.19
C GLY A 96 12.33 14.55 1.84
N SER A 97 13.65 14.37 1.88
CA SER A 97 14.45 13.86 0.76
C SER A 97 14.11 12.40 0.41
N LEU A 98 14.60 11.92 -0.72
CA LEU A 98 14.42 10.52 -1.14
C LEU A 98 14.93 9.54 -0.08
N ASP A 99 16.13 9.77 0.47
CA ASP A 99 16.75 8.88 1.45
C ASP A 99 15.98 8.85 2.77
N GLU A 100 15.52 10.01 3.26
CA GLU A 100 14.69 10.10 4.46
C GLU A 100 13.35 9.39 4.26
N THR A 101 12.70 9.63 3.11
CA THR A 101 11.41 9.02 2.78
C THR A 101 11.53 7.50 2.65
N LEU A 102 12.55 7.01 1.94
CA LEU A 102 12.82 5.58 1.83
C LEU A 102 13.15 4.94 3.17
N LYS A 103 13.93 5.63 4.03
CA LYS A 103 14.20 5.15 5.39
C LYS A 103 12.91 4.97 6.18
N VAL A 104 11.96 5.90 6.10
CA VAL A 104 10.65 5.75 6.74
C VAL A 104 9.89 4.56 6.14
N LEU A 105 9.81 4.43 4.81
CA LEU A 105 9.04 3.38 4.12
C LEU A 105 9.66 1.96 4.20
N THR A 106 10.93 1.85 4.58
CA THR A 106 11.65 0.56 4.60
C THR A 106 12.10 0.12 6.00
N SER A 107 11.95 0.97 7.02
CA SER A 107 12.20 0.62 8.42
C SER A 107 10.95 0.06 9.11
N GLU A 108 10.91 0.01 10.44
CA GLU A 108 9.74 -0.35 11.26
C GLU A 108 9.06 0.92 11.84
N PRO A 109 8.48 1.83 11.03
CA PRO A 109 8.08 3.15 11.52
C PRO A 109 6.82 3.12 12.40
N LEU A 110 6.07 2.02 12.41
CA LEU A 110 4.92 1.81 13.30
C LEU A 110 5.29 1.11 14.62
N LYS A 111 6.59 0.93 14.89
CA LYS A 111 7.02 0.41 16.20
C LYS A 111 6.62 1.38 17.31
N GLY A 112 5.66 0.97 18.13
CA GLY A 112 5.06 1.80 19.19
C GLY A 112 3.80 2.56 18.78
N VAL A 113 3.38 2.50 17.52
CA VAL A 113 2.03 2.91 17.11
C VAL A 113 1.11 1.72 17.42
N GLY A 114 0.23 1.88 18.41
CA GLY A 114 -0.73 0.84 18.80
C GLY A 114 -1.58 0.36 17.63
N ILE A 115 -2.08 -0.88 17.74
CA ILE A 115 -2.93 -1.52 16.72
C ILE A 115 -4.14 -0.63 16.40
N GLU A 116 -4.78 -0.10 17.44
CA GLU A 116 -6.00 0.71 17.36
C GLU A 116 -5.76 1.93 16.48
N LYS A 117 -4.68 2.68 16.75
CA LYS A 117 -4.34 3.87 15.98
C LYS A 117 -4.00 3.53 14.54
N THR A 118 -3.30 2.43 14.30
CA THR A 118 -3.03 1.95 12.93
C THR A 118 -4.34 1.67 12.19
N PHE A 119 -5.27 0.96 12.81
CA PHE A 119 -6.55 0.61 12.20
C PHE A 119 -7.47 1.82 12.00
N GLU A 120 -7.43 2.83 12.88
CA GLU A 120 -8.13 4.10 12.64
C GLU A 120 -7.72 4.77 11.32
N TYR A 121 -6.46 4.66 10.89
CA TYR A 121 -6.04 5.16 9.59
C TYR A 121 -6.49 4.26 8.44
N ILE A 122 -6.46 2.94 8.62
CA ILE A 122 -6.90 1.97 7.60
C ILE A 122 -8.40 2.12 7.34
N GLU A 123 -9.20 2.28 8.38
CA GLU A 123 -10.66 2.43 8.29
C GLU A 123 -11.09 3.72 7.60
N LYS A 124 -10.26 4.78 7.66
CA LYS A 124 -10.48 6.02 6.90
C LYS A 124 -10.31 5.85 5.39
N VAL A 125 -9.70 4.75 4.93
CA VAL A 125 -9.53 4.49 3.50
C VAL A 125 -10.79 3.87 2.91
N GLU A 126 -11.63 4.72 2.33
CA GLU A 126 -12.84 4.29 1.63
C GLU A 126 -12.52 3.77 0.22
N LEU A 127 -12.05 2.52 0.13
CA LEU A 127 -11.85 1.82 -1.15
C LEU A 127 -12.82 0.64 -1.28
N LYS A 128 -13.92 0.79 -2.03
CA LYS A 128 -14.88 -0.30 -2.24
C LYS A 128 -14.30 -1.38 -3.16
N GLU A 129 -14.71 -2.64 -2.94
CA GLU A 129 -14.30 -3.79 -3.76
C GLU A 129 -14.63 -3.57 -5.24
N GLU A 130 -15.83 -3.06 -5.55
CA GLU A 130 -16.26 -2.77 -6.92
C GLU A 130 -15.33 -1.75 -7.61
N THR A 131 -14.99 -0.66 -6.91
CA THR A 131 -14.06 0.35 -7.42
C THR A 131 -12.67 -0.25 -7.69
N TYR A 132 -12.19 -1.08 -6.76
CA TYR A 132 -10.91 -1.77 -6.87
C TYR A 132 -10.88 -2.70 -8.09
N GLN A 133 -11.90 -3.55 -8.25
CA GLN A 133 -12.00 -4.49 -9.38
C GLN A 133 -12.10 -3.74 -10.72
N ASN A 134 -12.93 -2.70 -10.80
CA ASN A 134 -13.08 -1.90 -12.01
C ASN A 134 -11.75 -1.24 -12.43
N LEU A 135 -10.97 -0.74 -11.48
CA LEU A 135 -9.66 -0.15 -11.76
C LEU A 135 -8.65 -1.19 -12.26
N ILE A 136 -8.59 -2.37 -11.61
CA ILE A 136 -7.68 -3.43 -12.06
C ILE A 136 -8.03 -3.92 -13.46
N VAL A 137 -9.33 -4.17 -13.73
CA VAL A 137 -9.78 -4.60 -15.06
C VAL A 137 -9.40 -3.56 -16.10
N LYS A 138 -9.57 -2.27 -15.81
CA LYS A 138 -9.16 -1.18 -16.69
C LYS A 138 -7.67 -1.22 -17.00
N GLU A 139 -6.81 -1.35 -15.98
CA GLU A 139 -5.34 -1.42 -16.16
C GLU A 139 -4.90 -2.66 -16.96
N ILE A 140 -5.59 -3.80 -16.76
CA ILE A 140 -5.35 -5.03 -17.53
C ILE A 140 -5.75 -4.85 -18.99
N SER A 141 -6.93 -4.27 -19.24
CA SER A 141 -7.48 -4.10 -20.60
C SER A 141 -6.78 -3.01 -21.43
N GLY A 142 -6.11 -2.07 -20.77
CA GLY A 142 -5.40 -0.96 -21.41
C GLY A 142 -3.94 -1.24 -21.74
N SER A 143 -3.45 -2.48 -21.55
CA SER A 143 -2.10 -2.94 -21.91
C SER A 143 -2.16 -3.96 -23.04
#